data_AF-A0A2M7IL97-F1
#
_entry.id   AF-A0A2M7IL97-F1
#
_cell.length_a   1.000
_cell.length_b   1.000
_cell.length_c   1.000
_cell.angle_alpha   90.00
_cell.angle_beta   90.00
_cell.angle_gamma   90.00
#
_symmetry.space_group_name_H-M   'P 1'
#
loop_
_entity.id
_entity.type
_entity.pdbx_description
1 polymer ?
#
loop_
_entity_poly.entity_id
_entity_poly.type
_entity_poly.pdbx_seq_one_letter_code
_entity_poly.pdbx_strand_id
1 'polypeptide(L)'
;MNEEKLLKLKGKTFVCIDWANVYGWFNGLKWKIDPQKLFDYLKRYPEIYKQNFYYGKEVGNIKSEEFQKTIENIGFIMRTKEVKWVPVSLEKSYFKKLIKDLFDVLDKIKNSNSELSAKLYDLI
;
A
#
# COMPACT_ATOMS: atom_id res chain seq x y z
N MET A 1 22.23 25.84 -2.00
CA MET A 1 22.71 25.10 -3.18
C MET A 1 21.57 25.08 -4.18
N ASN A 2 21.71 25.73 -5.35
CA ASN A 2 20.69 25.66 -6.41
C ASN A 2 20.77 24.27 -7.03
N GLU A 3 19.95 23.34 -6.54
CA GLU A 3 19.76 22.06 -7.20
C GLU A 3 19.15 22.32 -8.59
N GLU A 4 19.79 21.78 -9.63
CA GLU A 4 19.25 21.83 -10.98
C GLU A 4 17.85 21.24 -11.02
N LYS A 5 16.91 22.00 -11.59
CA LYS A 5 15.56 21.55 -11.87
C LYS A 5 15.63 20.46 -12.94
N LEU A 6 15.35 19.20 -12.58
CA LEU A 6 15.29 18.11 -13.56
C LEU A 6 14.18 18.30 -14.60
N LEU A 7 13.03 18.86 -14.20
CA LEU A 7 11.88 18.99 -15.09
C LEU A 7 11.99 20.29 -15.90
N LYS A 8 11.92 20.19 -17.23
CA LYS A 8 11.87 21.35 -18.14
C LYS A 8 10.41 21.63 -18.53
N LEU A 9 9.72 22.42 -17.70
CA LEU A 9 8.31 22.76 -17.92
C LEU A 9 8.19 23.94 -18.91
N LYS A 10 7.24 23.86 -19.83
CA LYS A 10 7.04 24.87 -20.89
C LYS A 10 5.86 25.82 -20.65
N GLY A 11 5.13 25.63 -19.56
CA GLY A 11 3.93 26.39 -19.27
C GLY A 11 3.10 25.74 -18.18
N LYS A 12 1.88 26.25 -17.98
CA LYS A 12 0.97 25.83 -16.91
C LYS A 12 0.84 24.30 -16.86
N THR A 13 1.28 23.72 -15.75
CA THR A 13 1.46 22.28 -15.59
C THR A 13 0.58 21.75 -14.47
N PHE A 14 -0.09 20.63 -14.74
CA PHE A 14 -0.89 19.90 -13.78
C PHE A 14 -0.18 18.58 -13.43
N VAL A 15 0.05 18.34 -12.15
CA VAL A 15 0.71 17.10 -11.69
C VAL A 15 -0.33 16.08 -11.26
N CYS A 16 -0.18 14.86 -11.79
CA CYS A 16 -0.91 13.67 -11.38
C CYS A 16 0.08 12.64 -10.83
N ILE A 17 -0.03 12.31 -9.55
CA ILE A 17 0.77 11.26 -8.93
C ILE A 17 -0.13 10.04 -8.73
N ASP A 18 0.14 8.97 -9.46
CA ASP A 18 -0.49 7.67 -9.21
C ASP A 18 0.30 6.93 -8.13
N TRP A 19 -0.14 7.09 -6.88
CA TRP A 19 0.58 6.49 -5.76
C TRP A 19 0.35 5.00 -5.63
N ALA A 20 -0.75 4.45 -6.17
CA ALA A 20 -0.97 3.01 -6.15
C ALA A 20 0.11 2.27 -6.97
N ASN A 21 0.59 2.89 -8.04
CA ASN A 21 1.69 2.36 -8.84
C ASN A 21 3.07 2.57 -8.21
N VAL A 22 3.23 3.57 -7.33
CA VAL A 22 4.48 3.83 -6.60
C VAL A 22 4.58 2.99 -5.32
N TYR A 23 3.44 2.75 -4.68
CA TYR A 23 3.33 1.99 -3.45
C TYR A 23 3.88 0.58 -3.67
N GLY A 24 4.84 0.17 -2.84
CA GLY A 24 5.52 -1.12 -2.96
C GLY A 24 6.85 -1.11 -3.72
N TRP A 25 7.21 -0.03 -4.44
CA TRP A 25 8.51 0.07 -5.11
C TRP A 25 9.69 -0.09 -4.16
N PHE A 26 9.53 0.28 -2.89
CA PHE A 26 10.54 0.13 -1.86
C PHE A 26 11.03 -1.31 -1.68
N ASN A 27 10.20 -2.30 -2.01
CA ASN A 27 10.59 -3.71 -1.97
C ASN A 27 11.72 -4.04 -2.96
N GLY A 28 11.64 -3.48 -4.17
CA GLY A 28 12.62 -3.67 -5.23
C GLY A 28 13.77 -2.68 -5.19
N LEU A 29 13.47 -1.40 -4.92
CA LEU A 29 14.44 -0.30 -5.01
C LEU A 29 15.31 -0.13 -3.76
N LYS A 30 14.92 -0.71 -2.61
CA LYS A 30 15.59 -0.54 -1.30
C LYS A 30 15.62 0.90 -0.75
N TRP A 31 14.96 1.83 -1.43
CA TRP A 31 14.67 3.17 -0.94
C TRP A 31 13.18 3.47 -1.13
N LYS A 32 12.67 4.45 -0.38
CA LYS A 32 11.26 4.87 -0.44
C LYS A 32 11.15 6.31 -0.89
N ILE A 33 10.12 6.61 -1.68
CA ILE A 33 9.76 7.98 -2.00
C ILE A 33 9.15 8.62 -0.76
N ASP A 34 9.68 9.77 -0.38
CA ASP A 34 9.17 10.61 0.69
C ASP A 34 8.18 11.64 0.09
N PRO A 35 6.88 11.57 0.42
CA PRO A 35 5.89 12.49 -0.14
C PRO A 35 6.16 13.96 0.19
N GLN A 36 6.71 14.28 1.38
CA GLN A 36 7.01 15.66 1.76
C GLN A 36 8.12 16.22 0.87
N LYS A 37 9.21 15.46 0.70
CA LYS A 37 10.31 15.88 -0.19
C LYS A 37 9.86 16.01 -1.63
N LEU A 38 8.96 15.13 -2.10
CA LEU A 38 8.37 15.22 -3.43
C LEU A 38 7.53 16.49 -3.60
N PHE A 39 6.70 16.82 -2.60
CA PHE A 39 5.90 18.04 -2.61
C PHE A 39 6.79 19.29 -2.66
N ASP A 40 7.78 19.36 -1.78
CA ASP A 40 8.70 20.49 -1.68
C ASP A 40 9.48 20.65 -2.99
N TYR A 41 9.91 19.54 -3.58
CA TYR A 41 10.56 19.52 -4.89
C TYR A 41 9.66 20.14 -5.98
N LEU A 42 8.41 19.69 -6.08
CA LEU A 42 7.45 20.13 -7.10
C LEU A 42 7.00 21.58 -6.87
N LYS A 43 6.93 22.03 -5.62
CA LYS A 43 6.56 23.41 -5.25
C LYS A 43 7.57 24.45 -5.76
N ARG A 44 8.80 24.05 -6.09
CA ARG A 44 9.83 24.94 -6.69
C ARG A 44 9.52 25.36 -8.13
N TYR A 45 8.52 24.75 -8.76
CA TYR A 45 8.13 25.03 -10.15
C TYR A 45 6.92 25.98 -10.19
N PRO A 46 7.11 27.27 -10.54
CA PRO A 46 6.00 28.22 -10.62
C PRO A 46 4.96 27.84 -11.68
N GLU A 47 5.33 27.01 -12.66
CA GLU A 47 4.43 26.51 -13.70
C GLU A 47 3.41 25.50 -13.16
N ILE A 48 3.73 24.80 -12.06
CA ILE A 48 2.86 23.79 -11.47
C ILE A 48 1.78 24.49 -10.65
N TYR A 49 0.57 24.56 -11.21
CA TYR A 49 -0.53 25.23 -10.53
C TYR A 49 -1.33 24.30 -9.61
N LYS A 50 -1.13 22.98 -9.72
CA LYS A 50 -1.91 21.99 -8.97
C LYS A 50 -1.21 20.64 -8.94
N GLN A 51 -1.25 19.99 -7.77
CA GLN A 51 -0.60 18.70 -7.50
C GLN A 51 -1.63 17.71 -6.94
N ASN A 52 -2.18 16.85 -7.81
CA ASN A 52 -3.12 15.82 -7.40
C ASN A 52 -2.38 14.53 -7.05
N PHE A 53 -2.82 13.91 -5.96
CA PHE A 53 -2.28 12.66 -5.44
C PHE A 53 -3.38 11.60 -5.42
N TYR A 54 -3.24 10.56 -6.23
CA TYR A 54 -4.24 9.52 -6.42
C TYR A 54 -3.88 8.29 -5.59
N TYR A 55 -4.77 7.91 -4.68
CA TYR A 55 -4.62 6.69 -3.88
C TYR A 55 -5.95 6.13 -3.38
N GLY A 56 -6.05 4.81 -3.27
CA GLY A 56 -7.26 4.13 -2.80
C GLY A 56 -7.52 4.37 -1.32
N LYS A 57 -8.78 4.62 -0.96
CA LYS A 57 -9.23 4.65 0.44
C LYS A 57 -9.81 3.29 0.80
N GLU A 58 -9.28 2.69 1.84
CA GLU A 58 -9.86 1.50 2.45
C GLU A 58 -10.67 1.95 3.67
N VAL A 59 -11.99 1.94 3.55
CA VAL A 59 -12.91 2.41 4.59
C VAL A 59 -12.80 1.50 5.82
N GLY A 60 -12.61 2.10 6.99
CA GLY A 60 -12.43 1.36 8.25
C GLY A 60 -10.99 0.91 8.51
N ASN A 61 -10.07 1.12 7.56
CA ASN A 61 -8.65 0.89 7.78
C ASN A 61 -7.97 2.18 8.25
N ILE A 62 -7.69 2.26 9.56
CA ILE A 62 -7.09 3.43 10.21
C ILE A 62 -5.81 3.88 9.50
N LYS A 63 -4.93 2.96 9.08
CA LYS A 63 -3.68 3.30 8.41
C LYS A 63 -3.91 3.95 7.04
N SER A 64 -4.89 3.46 6.28
CA SER A 64 -5.28 4.04 4.99
C SER A 64 -5.84 5.46 5.15
N GLU A 65 -6.65 5.67 6.19
CA GLU A 65 -7.26 6.96 6.48
C GLU A 65 -6.25 7.98 7.01
N GLU A 66 -5.36 7.57 7.91
CA GLU A 66 -4.27 8.41 8.41
C GLU A 66 -3.32 8.82 7.30
N PHE A 67 -2.94 7.89 6.43
CA PHE A 67 -2.09 8.19 5.29
C PHE A 67 -2.69 9.27 4.39
N GLN A 68 -4.00 9.22 4.12
CA GLN A 68 -4.67 10.24 3.34
C GLN A 68 -4.59 11.61 4.01
N LYS A 69 -4.87 11.69 5.32
CA LYS A 69 -4.73 12.93 6.09
C LYS A 69 -3.30 13.45 6.06
N THR A 70 -2.30 12.57 6.17
CA THR A 70 -0.89 12.96 6.07
C THR A 70 -0.60 13.62 4.73
N ILE A 71 -1.02 13.03 3.62
CA ILE A 71 -0.78 13.59 2.28
C ILE A 71 -1.52 14.92 2.07
N GLU A 72 -2.74 15.06 2.58
CA GLU A 72 -3.47 16.33 2.57
C GLU A 72 -2.76 17.40 3.40
N ASN A 73 -2.27 17.04 4.59
CA ASN A 73 -1.52 17.94 5.48
C ASN A 73 -0.19 18.41 4.86
N ILE A 74 0.45 17.58 4.02
CA ILE A 74 1.63 17.97 3.25
C ILE A 74 1.29 19.07 2.23
N GLY A 75 0.04 19.10 1.74
CA GLY A 75 -0.46 20.12 0.81
C GLY A 75 -0.82 19.58 -0.59
N PHE A 76 -0.74 18.26 -0.80
CA PHE A 76 -1.28 17.65 -2.01
C PHE A 76 -2.80 17.66 -2.01
N ILE A 77 -3.39 17.62 -3.20
CA ILE A 77 -4.83 17.42 -3.37
C ILE A 77 -5.09 15.92 -3.48
N MET A 78 -5.53 15.32 -2.39
CA MET A 78 -5.90 13.91 -2.36
C MET A 78 -7.10 13.63 -3.29
N ARG A 79 -6.93 12.67 -4.18
CA ARG A 79 -7.96 12.16 -5.08
C ARG A 79 -8.13 10.68 -4.79
N THR A 80 -9.16 10.36 -4.03
CA THR A 80 -9.38 8.99 -3.58
C THR A 80 -10.59 8.33 -4.24
N LYS A 81 -10.52 7.00 -4.31
CA LYS A 81 -11.61 6.11 -4.65
C LYS A 81 -11.60 4.98 -3.62
N GLU A 82 -12.79 4.56 -3.19
CA GLU A 82 -12.92 3.43 -2.29
C GLU A 82 -12.38 2.15 -2.95
N VAL A 83 -11.57 1.40 -2.20
CA VAL A 83 -11.05 0.09 -2.61
C VAL A 83 -12.19 -0.92 -2.61
N LYS A 84 -12.44 -1.54 -3.76
CA LYS A 84 -13.46 -2.58 -3.88
C LYS A 84 -12.88 -3.92 -3.44
N TRP A 85 -13.40 -4.47 -2.35
CA TRP A 85 -13.15 -5.85 -1.97
C TRP A 85 -14.09 -6.75 -2.75
N VAL A 86 -13.53 -7.64 -3.56
CA VAL A 86 -14.32 -8.67 -4.24
C VAL A 86 -14.52 -9.80 -3.23
N PRO A 87 -15.77 -10.15 -2.86
CA PRO A 87 -16.00 -11.29 -1.99
C PRO A 87 -15.43 -12.53 -2.67
N VAL A 88 -14.47 -13.16 -2.00
CA VAL A 88 -13.85 -14.38 -2.49
C VAL A 88 -14.85 -15.51 -2.27
N SER A 89 -15.55 -15.90 -3.33
CA SER A 89 -16.29 -17.17 -3.32
C SER A 89 -15.28 -18.30 -3.28
N LEU A 90 -15.32 -19.09 -2.22
CA LEU A 90 -14.49 -20.30 -2.02
C LEU A 90 -14.71 -21.35 -3.12
N GLU A 91 -15.80 -21.24 -3.88
CA GLU A 91 -16.16 -22.17 -4.96
C GLU A 91 -15.51 -21.81 -6.31
N LYS A 92 -14.89 -20.63 -6.45
CA LYS A 92 -14.24 -20.24 -7.71
C LYS A 92 -12.79 -20.76 -7.80
N SER A 93 -12.50 -21.40 -8.93
CA SER A 93 -11.24 -22.09 -9.27
C SER A 93 -9.95 -21.35 -8.87
N TYR A 94 -9.87 -20.04 -9.11
CA TYR A 94 -8.66 -19.24 -8.88
C TYR A 94 -8.18 -19.20 -7.42
N PHE A 95 -9.08 -19.34 -6.44
CA PHE A 95 -8.70 -19.31 -5.02
C PHE A 95 -8.63 -20.70 -4.38
N LYS A 96 -9.08 -21.74 -5.09
CA LYS A 96 -9.14 -23.11 -4.58
C LYS A 96 -7.78 -23.62 -4.11
N LYS A 97 -6.70 -23.28 -4.82
CA LYS A 97 -5.34 -23.66 -4.44
C LYS A 97 -4.89 -22.97 -3.15
N LEU A 98 -5.05 -21.65 -3.07
CA LEU A 98 -4.71 -20.88 -1.87
C LEU A 98 -5.46 -21.39 -0.62
N ILE A 99 -6.74 -21.73 -0.80
CA ILE A 99 -7.58 -22.26 0.28
C ILE A 99 -7.13 -23.66 0.69
N LYS A 100 -6.80 -24.53 -0.28
CA LYS A 100 -6.23 -25.85 0.02
C LYS A 100 -4.94 -25.72 0.81
N ASP A 101 -4.02 -24.88 0.34
CA ASP A 101 -2.73 -24.67 1.00
C ASP A 101 -2.90 -24.14 2.44
N LEU A 102 -3.90 -23.28 2.68
CA LEU A 102 -4.25 -22.80 4.02
C LEU A 102 -4.77 -23.93 4.93
N PHE A 103 -5.68 -24.77 4.43
CA PHE A 103 -6.19 -25.91 5.20
C PHE A 103 -5.08 -26.92 5.52
N ASP A 104 -4.19 -27.20 4.56
CA ASP A 104 -3.05 -28.08 4.77
C ASP A 104 -2.11 -27.57 5.89
N VAL A 105 -1.94 -26.25 6.03
CA VAL A 105 -1.18 -25.64 7.14
C VAL A 105 -1.93 -25.76 8.47
N LEU A 106 -3.23 -25.50 8.49
CA LEU A 106 -4.05 -25.59 9.70
C LEU A 106 -4.09 -27.03 10.24
N ASP A 107 -4.21 -28.03 9.36
CA ASP A 107 -4.21 -29.44 9.75
C ASP A 107 -2.87 -29.88 10.32
N LYS A 108 -1.75 -29.40 9.75
CA LYS A 108 -0.41 -29.65 10.32
C LYS A 108 -0.28 -29.09 11.73
N ILE A 109 -0.71 -27.85 11.95
CA ILE A 109 -0.67 -27.22 13.28
C ILE A 109 -1.52 -28.01 14.28
N LYS A 110 -2.72 -28.43 13.88
CA LYS A 110 -3.61 -29.24 14.73
C LYS A 110 -2.95 -30.56 15.13
N ASN A 111 -2.39 -31.29 14.16
CA ASN A 111 -1.74 -32.57 14.42
C ASN A 111 -0.52 -32.41 15.32
N SER A 112 0.33 -31.40 15.07
CA SER A 112 1.48 -31.11 15.93
C SER A 112 1.07 -30.78 17.36
N ASN A 113 -0.01 -30.02 17.57
CA ASN A 113 -0.51 -29.72 18.91
C ASN A 113 -1.08 -30.96 19.61
N SER A 114 -1.78 -31.83 18.88
CA SER A 114 -2.26 -33.12 19.41
C SER A 114 -1.09 -34.04 19.80
N GLU A 115 -0.04 -34.13 18.98
CA GLU A 115 1.17 -34.90 19.30
C GLU A 115 1.91 -34.35 20.52
N LEU A 116 2.02 -33.03 20.64
CA LEU A 116 2.62 -32.39 21.82
C LEU A 116 1.82 -32.68 23.09
N SER A 117 0.48 -32.61 23.01
CA SER A 117 -0.39 -32.94 24.14
C SER A 117 -0.25 -34.40 24.56
N ALA A 118 -0.17 -35.34 23.60
CA ALA A 118 0.02 -36.75 23.91
C ALA A 118 1.35 -37.01 24.62
N LYS A 119 2.46 -36.44 24.12
CA LYS A 119 3.77 -36.53 24.76
C LYS A 119 3.81 -35.94 26.17
N LEU A 120 3.04 -34.87 26.42
CA LEU A 120 2.89 -34.26 27.74
C LEU A 120 2.16 -35.18 28.72
N TYR A 121 1.14 -35.93 28.27
CA TYR A 121 0.46 -36.93 29.10
C TYR A 121 1.37 -38.11 29.45
N ASP A 122 2.26 -38.52 28.54
CA ASP A 122 3.22 -39.60 28.79
C ASP A 122 4.35 -39.22 29.76
N LEU A 123 4.50 -37.92 30.08
CA LEU A 123 5.53 -37.37 30.97
C LEU A 123 5.05 -37.14 32.42
N ILE A 124 3.75 -37.30 32.69
CA ILE A 124 3.11 -37.10 34.01
C ILE A 124 2.69 -38.47 34.57
#